data_AF-A0A532EDS8-F1
#
_entry.id   AF-A0A532EDS8-F1
#
_cell.length_a   1.000
_cell.length_b   1.000
_cell.length_c   1.000
_cell.angle_alpha   90.00
_cell.angle_beta   90.00
_cell.angle_gamma   90.00
#
_symmetry.space_group_name_H-M   'P 1'
#
loop_
_entity.id
_entity.type
_entity.pdbx_description
1 polymer ?
#
loop_
_entity_poly.entity_id
_entity_poly.type
_entity_poly.pdbx_seq_one_letter_code
_entity_poly.pdbx_strand_id
1 'polypeptide(L)'
;MVPLVTGDEPIQELFVRAGCPVCHQIPGIAGAKGQVGPPLWLGKTGASRLADPQYKGQAQTVREYIVESVVSPGIYVVPGFPPDTMPTWYGRKLSGAALSKIASYLEQAVEAPPSGRP
;
A
#
# COMPACT_ATOMS: atom_id res chain seq x y z
N MET A 1 1.35 22.39 -6.87
CA MET A 1 2.42 21.40 -6.72
C MET A 1 2.00 20.43 -5.62
N VAL A 2 2.02 19.12 -5.87
CA VAL A 2 1.68 18.14 -4.82
C VAL A 2 2.84 18.10 -3.83
N PRO A 3 2.64 18.36 -2.52
CA PRO A 3 3.73 18.33 -1.55
C PRO A 3 4.37 16.94 -1.50
N LEU A 4 5.70 16.91 -1.40
CA LEU A 4 6.45 15.68 -1.16
C LEU A 4 6.10 15.13 0.23
N VAL A 5 5.84 13.82 0.31
CA VAL A 5 5.73 13.12 1.60
C VAL A 5 7.13 12.70 2.01
N THR A 6 7.64 13.26 3.09
CA THR A 6 9.06 13.11 3.48
C THR A 6 9.28 11.87 4.34
N GLY A 7 8.24 11.42 5.04
CA GLY A 7 8.29 10.31 5.97
C GLY A 7 8.47 10.75 7.41
N ASP A 8 8.68 12.05 7.67
CA ASP A 8 8.75 12.58 9.05
C ASP A 8 7.36 12.67 9.68
N GLU A 9 6.31 12.55 8.86
CA GLU A 9 4.93 12.55 9.31
C GLU A 9 4.61 11.33 10.19
N PRO A 10 3.69 11.48 11.16
CA PRO A 10 3.06 10.35 11.82
C PRO A 10 2.45 9.39 10.81
N ILE A 11 2.43 8.08 11.12
CA ILE A 11 2.02 7.05 10.16
C ILE A 11 0.64 7.31 9.54
N GLN A 12 -0.32 7.77 10.34
CA GLN A 12 -1.65 8.17 9.87
C GLN A 12 -1.58 9.25 8.79
N GLU A 13 -0.84 10.32 9.06
CA GLU A 13 -0.75 11.48 8.18
C GLU A 13 0.05 11.16 6.91
N LEU A 14 1.04 10.28 7.01
CA LEU A 14 1.80 9.77 5.87
C LEU A 14 0.86 9.14 4.84
N PHE A 15 -0.02 8.21 5.24
CA PHE A 15 -1.00 7.60 4.33
C PHE A 15 -2.03 8.60 3.80
N VAL A 16 -2.53 9.51 4.65
CA VAL A 16 -3.53 10.52 4.25
C VAL A 16 -2.94 11.48 3.22
N ARG A 17 -1.74 12.01 3.44
CA ARG A 17 -1.05 12.91 2.48
C ARG A 17 -0.70 12.19 1.18
N ALA A 18 -0.32 10.92 1.26
CA ALA A 18 -0.11 10.08 0.09
C ALA A 18 -1.41 9.88 -0.71
N GLY A 19 -2.57 9.80 -0.04
CA GLY A 19 -3.88 9.62 -0.64
C GLY A 19 -4.35 8.15 -0.69
N CYS A 20 -3.58 7.23 -0.10
CA CYS A 20 -3.88 5.80 -0.11
C CYS A 20 -5.28 5.44 0.48
N PRO A 21 -5.75 6.08 1.58
CA PRO A 21 -7.05 5.79 2.18
C PRO A 21 -8.27 5.98 1.26
N VAL A 22 -8.14 6.78 0.19
CA VAL A 22 -9.21 7.02 -0.77
C VAL A 22 -9.58 5.74 -1.52
N CYS A 23 -8.57 4.96 -1.91
CA CYS A 23 -8.77 3.76 -2.72
C CYS A 23 -8.68 2.46 -1.91
N HIS A 24 -7.94 2.46 -0.80
CA HIS A 24 -7.64 1.26 -0.05
C HIS A 24 -8.18 1.29 1.38
N GLN A 25 -8.58 0.11 1.85
CA GLN A 25 -8.71 -0.17 3.28
C GLN A 25 -7.33 -0.46 3.86
N ILE A 26 -6.98 0.22 4.94
CA ILE A 26 -5.65 0.12 5.55
C ILE A 26 -5.82 -0.11 7.05
N PRO A 27 -5.41 -1.27 7.59
CA PRO A 27 -5.45 -1.54 9.03
C PRO A 27 -4.81 -0.43 9.84
N GLY A 28 -5.45 -0.07 10.97
CA GLY A 28 -4.90 0.92 11.91
C GLY A 28 -4.86 2.36 11.40
N ILE A 29 -5.25 2.62 10.15
CA ILE A 29 -5.36 3.98 9.60
C ILE A 29 -6.82 4.43 9.66
N ALA A 30 -7.10 5.42 10.50
CA ALA A 30 -8.44 5.95 10.71
C ALA A 30 -9.01 6.48 9.37
N GLY A 31 -10.26 6.10 9.08
CA GLY A 31 -10.97 6.53 7.87
C GLY A 31 -10.55 5.82 6.57
N ALA A 32 -9.54 4.94 6.59
CA ALA A 32 -9.14 4.17 5.42
C ALA A 32 -10.12 3.03 5.14
N LYS A 33 -11.18 3.34 4.37
CA LYS A 33 -12.26 2.42 3.99
C LYS A 33 -12.44 2.33 2.46
N GLY A 34 -11.42 2.74 1.69
CA GLY A 34 -11.47 2.66 0.23
C GLY A 34 -11.59 1.21 -0.25
N GLN A 35 -12.33 1.01 -1.35
CA GLN A 35 -12.60 -0.31 -1.94
C GLN A 35 -12.30 -0.36 -3.44
N VAL A 36 -11.72 0.72 -3.98
CA VAL A 36 -11.31 0.80 -5.39
C VAL A 36 -10.11 -0.10 -5.66
N GLY A 37 -9.19 -0.18 -4.69
CA GLY A 37 -8.07 -1.11 -4.68
C GLY A 37 -8.21 -2.17 -3.58
N PRO A 38 -7.34 -3.18 -3.57
CA PRO A 38 -7.38 -4.26 -2.57
C PRO A 38 -7.14 -3.74 -1.15
N PRO A 39 -7.69 -4.40 -0.12
CA PRO A 39 -7.27 -4.13 1.24
C PRO A 39 -5.77 -4.37 1.41
N LEU A 40 -5.09 -3.51 2.16
CA LEU A 40 -3.64 -3.56 2.37
C LEU A 40 -3.27 -4.37 3.61
N TRP A 41 -3.76 -5.61 3.69
CA TRP A 41 -3.43 -6.58 4.74
C TRP A 41 -2.21 -7.40 4.36
N LEU A 42 -1.10 -6.73 4.06
CA LEU A 42 0.02 -7.36 3.36
C LEU A 42 0.88 -8.26 4.25
N GLY A 43 0.79 -8.13 5.57
CA GLY A 43 1.31 -9.15 6.49
C GLY A 43 0.57 -10.49 6.40
N LYS A 44 -0.67 -10.49 5.91
CA LYS A 44 -1.47 -11.72 5.67
C LYS A 44 -1.42 -12.18 4.22
N THR A 45 -1.61 -11.25 3.27
CA THR A 45 -1.78 -11.60 1.85
C THR A 45 -0.50 -11.45 1.02
N GLY A 46 0.55 -10.79 1.54
CA GLY A 46 1.74 -10.43 0.77
C GLY A 46 2.46 -11.65 0.17
N ALA A 47 2.69 -12.69 0.99
CA ALA A 47 3.36 -13.91 0.52
C ALA A 47 2.57 -14.62 -0.59
N SER A 48 1.24 -14.68 -0.48
CA SER A 48 0.38 -15.28 -1.51
C SER A 48 0.39 -14.48 -2.81
N ARG A 49 0.41 -13.14 -2.73
CA ARG A 49 0.51 -12.28 -3.93
C ARG A 49 1.86 -12.43 -4.62
N LEU A 50 2.93 -12.59 -3.85
CA LEU A 50 4.27 -12.81 -4.37
C LEU A 50 4.42 -14.17 -5.06
N ALA A 51 3.74 -15.19 -4.55
CA ALA A 51 3.72 -16.53 -5.12
C ALA A 51 2.69 -16.69 -6.27
N ASP A 52 1.93 -15.65 -6.60
CA ASP A 52 0.92 -15.69 -7.65
C ASP A 52 1.59 -15.86 -9.03
N PRO A 53 1.20 -16.85 -9.86
CA PRO A 53 1.77 -17.02 -11.20
C PRO A 53 1.61 -15.81 -12.13
N GLN A 54 0.63 -14.93 -11.86
CA GLN A 54 0.41 -13.69 -12.59
C GLN A 54 1.36 -12.58 -12.17
N TYR A 55 2.07 -12.72 -11.04
CA TYR A 55 3.09 -11.76 -10.62
C TYR A 55 4.30 -11.82 -11.58
N LYS A 56 4.60 -10.69 -12.22
CA LYS A 56 5.71 -10.54 -13.18
C LYS A 56 6.82 -9.59 -12.69
N GLY A 57 6.79 -9.28 -11.41
CA GLY A 57 7.77 -8.39 -10.77
C GLY A 57 9.05 -9.09 -10.38
N GLN A 58 9.94 -8.34 -9.72
CA GLN A 58 11.27 -8.80 -9.32
C GLN A 58 11.45 -8.89 -7.81
N ALA A 59 10.45 -8.45 -7.02
CA ALA A 59 10.50 -8.61 -5.57
C ALA A 59 10.66 -10.08 -5.15
N GLN A 60 11.44 -10.28 -4.10
CA GLN A 60 11.67 -11.57 -3.44
C GLN A 60 11.13 -11.59 -2.02
N THR A 61 10.82 -10.42 -1.45
CA THR A 61 10.21 -10.28 -0.13
C THR A 61 8.89 -9.52 -0.20
N VAL A 62 8.04 -9.69 0.81
CA VAL A 62 6.78 -8.92 0.93
C VAL A 62 7.07 -7.42 0.95
N ARG A 63 8.14 -7.00 1.63
CA ARG A 63 8.60 -5.61 1.67
C ARG A 63 8.89 -5.05 0.28
N GLU A 64 9.69 -5.78 -0.49
CA GLU A 64 10.06 -5.40 -1.85
C GLU A 64 8.82 -5.37 -2.76
N TYR A 65 7.90 -6.32 -2.60
CA TYR A 65 6.64 -6.35 -3.35
C TYR A 65 5.80 -5.10 -3.08
N ILE A 66 5.74 -4.63 -1.82
CA ILE A 66 5.04 -3.40 -1.46
C ILE A 66 5.68 -2.19 -2.13
N VAL A 67 7.01 -2.10 -2.05
CA VAL A 67 7.77 -1.01 -2.68
C VAL A 67 7.52 -1.00 -4.19
N GLU A 68 7.68 -2.15 -4.86
CA GLU A 68 7.47 -2.30 -6.29
C GLU A 68 6.03 -1.94 -6.70
N SER A 69 5.03 -2.41 -5.96
CA SER A 69 3.62 -2.09 -6.21
C SER A 69 3.33 -0.59 -6.13
N VAL A 70 4.06 0.16 -5.29
CA VAL A 70 3.88 1.61 -5.15
C VAL A 70 4.61 2.39 -6.24
N VAL A 71 5.83 1.98 -6.61
CA VAL A 71 6.64 2.71 -7.61
C VAL A 71 6.30 2.34 -9.05
N SER A 72 5.82 1.12 -9.27
CA SER A 72 5.48 0.57 -10.58
C SER A 72 4.09 -0.10 -10.55
N PRO A 73 3.02 0.65 -10.21
CA PRO A 73 1.67 0.10 -10.15
C PRO A 73 1.26 -0.40 -11.54
N GLY A 74 0.99 -1.70 -11.65
CA GLY A 74 0.64 -2.36 -12.91
C GLY A 74 1.48 -3.59 -13.24
N ILE A 75 2.69 -3.74 -12.66
CA ILE A 75 3.48 -4.98 -12.78
C ILE A 75 2.66 -6.20 -12.32
N TYR A 76 1.89 -6.00 -11.27
CA TYR A 76 0.90 -6.95 -10.80
C TYR A 76 -0.32 -6.20 -10.28
N VAL A 77 -1.48 -6.58 -10.79
CA VAL A 77 -2.78 -6.12 -10.32
C VAL A 77 -3.45 -7.30 -9.66
N VAL A 78 -3.87 -7.14 -8.41
CA VAL A 78 -4.56 -8.19 -7.66
C VAL A 78 -5.83 -8.59 -8.44
N PRO A 79 -6.07 -9.89 -8.68
CA PRO A 79 -7.26 -10.35 -9.40
C PRO A 79 -8.55 -9.77 -8.80
N GLY A 80 -9.45 -9.30 -9.67
CA GLY A 80 -10.73 -8.68 -9.28
C GLY A 80 -10.67 -7.16 -9.06
N PHE A 81 -9.50 -6.52 -9.18
CA PHE A 81 -9.35 -5.07 -9.11
C PHE A 81 -9.07 -4.44 -10.48
N PRO A 82 -9.55 -3.21 -10.73
CA PRO A 82 -9.36 -2.56 -12.02
C PRO A 82 -7.88 -2.22 -12.26
N PRO A 83 -7.34 -2.48 -13.47
CA PRO A 83 -6.01 -2.02 -13.84
C PRO A 83 -5.97 -0.49 -13.97
N ASP A 84 -4.75 0.07 -14.08
CA ASP A 84 -4.49 1.49 -14.36
C ASP A 84 -5.14 2.51 -13.40
N THR A 85 -5.64 2.03 -12.26
CA THR A 85 -6.34 2.85 -11.27
C THR A 85 -5.39 3.39 -10.20
N MET A 86 -4.33 2.64 -9.87
CA MET A 86 -3.31 3.08 -8.92
C MET A 86 -2.32 4.04 -9.62
N PRO A 87 -2.17 5.29 -9.15
CA PRO A 87 -1.36 6.28 -9.86
C PRO A 87 0.13 5.94 -10.02
N THR A 88 0.67 6.07 -11.23
CA THR A 88 2.08 5.73 -11.57
C THR A 88 3.11 6.76 -11.11
N TRP A 89 2.68 7.88 -10.53
CA TRP A 89 3.57 8.99 -10.15
C TRP A 89 4.01 8.98 -8.68
N TYR A 90 3.67 7.95 -7.89
CA TYR A 90 4.08 7.87 -6.48
C TYR A 90 5.59 7.84 -6.27
N GLY A 91 6.36 7.27 -7.19
CA GLY A 91 7.84 7.33 -7.16
C GLY A 91 8.41 8.75 -7.17
N ARG A 92 7.61 9.76 -7.56
CA ARG A 92 7.96 11.19 -7.51
C ARG A 92 7.33 11.93 -6.34
N LYS A 93 6.32 11.35 -5.68
CA LYS A 93 5.57 11.95 -4.55
C LYS A 93 6.12 11.53 -3.19
N LEU A 94 6.62 10.31 -3.09
CA LEU A 94 7.11 9.73 -1.85
C LEU A 94 8.63 9.82 -1.83
N SER A 95 9.20 10.34 -0.74
CA SER A 95 10.62 10.14 -0.49
C SER A 95 10.92 8.66 -0.27
N GLY A 96 12.18 8.26 -0.42
CA GLY A 96 12.60 6.89 -0.07
C GLY A 96 12.30 6.53 1.39
N ALA A 97 12.42 7.50 2.31
CA ALA A 97 12.10 7.30 3.72
C ALA A 97 10.59 7.09 3.94
N ALA A 98 9.73 7.87 3.28
CA ALA A 98 8.28 7.71 3.34
C ALA A 98 7.86 6.35 2.79
N LEU A 99 8.37 5.97 1.62
CA LEU A 99 8.09 4.69 0.99
C LEU A 99 8.54 3.52 1.87
N SER A 100 9.73 3.61 2.46
CA SER A 100 10.25 2.59 3.38
C SER A 100 9.37 2.46 4.64
N LYS A 101 8.91 3.58 5.21
CA LYS A 101 7.98 3.56 6.36
C LYS A 101 6.62 2.95 6.01
N ILE A 102 6.07 3.26 4.84
CA ILE A 102 4.84 2.63 4.31
C ILE A 102 5.04 1.12 4.19
N ALA A 103 6.13 0.69 3.56
CA ALA A 103 6.41 -0.73 3.37
C ALA A 103 6.55 -1.47 4.71
N SER A 104 7.29 -0.90 5.67
CA SER A 104 7.42 -1.43 7.03
C SER A 104 6.09 -1.61 7.74
N TYR A 105 5.17 -0.67 7.54
CA TYR A 105 3.86 -0.71 8.18
C TYR A 105 2.96 -1.78 7.54
N LEU A 106 2.90 -1.80 6.21
CA LEU A 106 2.01 -2.69 5.48
C LEU A 106 2.44 -4.16 5.56
N GLU A 107 3.75 -4.45 5.62
CA GLU A 107 4.23 -5.83 5.75
C GLU A 107 3.86 -6.48 7.10
N GLN A 108 3.50 -5.68 8.10
CA GLN A 108 3.03 -6.14 9.41
C GLN A 108 1.50 -6.08 9.54
N ALA A 109 0.80 -5.51 8.56
CA ALA A 109 -0.65 -5.29 8.62
C ALA A 109 -1.41 -6.59 8.29
N VAL A 110 -2.06 -7.20 9.29
CA VAL A 110 -2.75 -8.51 9.15
C VAL A 110 -4.29 -8.41 9.09
N GLU A 111 -4.90 -7.39 9.68
CA GLU A 111 -6.33 -7.05 9.56
C GLU A 111 -6.62 -5.66 10.18
N ALA A 112 -7.67 -4.95 9.74
CA ALA A 112 -8.19 -3.84 10.54
C ALA A 112 -8.77 -4.42 11.84
N PRO A 113 -8.55 -3.81 13.02
CA PRO A 113 -9.16 -4.33 14.24
C PRO A 113 -10.67 -4.50 14.02
N PRO A 114 -11.28 -5.60 14.50
CA PRO A 114 -12.72 -5.79 14.38
C PRO A 114 -13.39 -4.55 14.95
N SER A 115 -14.26 -3.94 14.15
CA SER A 115 -15.11 -2.81 14.55
C SER A 115 -15.90 -3.23 15.79
N GLY A 116 -15.37 -2.92 16.96
CA GLY A 116 -15.81 -3.53 18.20
C GLY A 116 -14.83 -3.34 19.35
N ARG A 117 -14.59 -2.09 19.73
CA ARG A 117 -14.41 -1.77 21.14
C ARG A 117 -15.01 -0.37 21.41
N PRO A 118 -15.87 -0.24 22.42
CA PRO A 118 -16.65 0.99 22.68
C PRO A 118 -15.77 2.21 22.92
#